data_AF-A0AAQ2ZVP2-F1
#
_entry.id   AF-A0AAQ2ZVP2-F1
#
_cell.length_a   1.000
_cell.length_b   1.000
_cell.length_c   1.000
_cell.angle_alpha   90.00
_cell.angle_beta   90.00
_cell.angle_gamma   90.00
#
_symmetry.space_group_name_H-M   'P 1'
#
loop_
_entity.id
_entity.type
_entity.pdbx_description
1 polymer ?
#
loop_
_entity_poly.entity_id
_entity_poly.type
_entity_poly.pdbx_seq_one_letter_code
_entity_poly.pdbx_strand_id
1 'polypeptide(L)' 'MDKKQNLTSFQELTTTELNQITGGGLWEDLLYNINRYAHYITQELHHPIQL' A
#
# COMPACT_ATOMS: atom_id res chain seq x y z
N MET A 1 29.99 -18.35 30.63
CA MET A 1 28.72 -17.72 30.24
C MET A 1 28.90 -17.24 28.81
N ASP A 2 28.65 -18.15 27.87
CA ASP A 2 28.88 -17.95 26.44
C ASP A 2 27.67 -17.31 25.76
N LYS A 3 27.97 -16.50 24.74
CA LYS A 3 27.05 -15.80 23.83
C LYS A 3 26.36 -14.57 24.43
N LYS A 4 27.05 -13.43 24.37
CA LYS A 4 26.39 -12.15 24.07
C LYS A 4 25.79 -12.29 22.66
N GLN A 5 24.54 -12.74 22.57
CA GLN A 5 23.79 -12.66 21.34
C GLN A 5 23.65 -11.18 21.00
N ASN A 6 24.40 -10.76 19.99
CA ASN A 6 24.36 -9.43 19.45
C ASN A 6 22.94 -9.18 18.92
N LEU A 7 22.12 -8.45 19.70
CA LEU A 7 20.75 -8.05 19.33
C LEU A 7 20.72 -7.03 18.17
N THR A 8 21.88 -6.67 17.65
CA THR A 8 22.10 -5.60 16.65
C THR A 8 22.76 -6.14 15.38
N SER A 9 22.34 -7.32 14.91
CA SER A 9 22.61 -7.77 13.55
C SER A 9 21.35 -7.63 12.70
N PHE A 10 20.89 -6.39 12.54
CA PHE A 10 19.86 -6.10 11.54
C PHE A 10 20.57 -5.78 10.22
N GLN A 11 20.14 -6.45 9.16
CA GLN A 11 20.52 -6.09 7.80
C GLN A 11 20.00 -4.68 7.54
N GLU A 12 20.89 -3.74 7.24
CA GLU A 12 20.49 -2.42 6.78
C GLU A 12 19.83 -2.56 5.42
N LEU A 13 18.54 -2.19 5.33
CA LEU A 13 17.76 -2.30 4.12
C LEU A 13 18.17 -1.21 3.14
N THR A 14 18.40 -1.59 1.89
CA THR A 14 18.59 -0.64 0.82
C THR A 14 17.28 0.11 0.53
N THR A 15 17.37 1.29 -0.08
CA THR A 15 16.19 2.07 -0.50
C THR A 15 15.27 1.28 -1.42
N THR A 16 15.82 0.37 -2.22
CA THR A 16 15.05 -0.50 -3.12
C THR A 16 14.26 -1.56 -2.35
N GLU A 17 14.88 -2.23 -1.37
CA GLU A 17 14.19 -3.21 -0.53
C GLU A 17 13.13 -2.53 0.35
N LEU A 18 13.44 -1.34 0.86
CA LEU A 18 12.48 -0.53 1.58
C LEU A 18 11.29 -0.18 0.69
N ASN A 19 11.52 0.27 -0.56
CA ASN A 19 10.45 0.56 -1.52
C ASN A 19 9.61 -0.66 -1.88
N GLN A 20 10.17 -1.87 -1.85
CA GLN A 20 9.41 -3.10 -2.05
C GLN A 20 8.55 -3.45 -0.83
N ILE A 21 9.06 -3.24 0.39
CA ILE A 21 8.33 -3.50 1.64
C ILE A 21 7.23 -2.47 1.85
N THR A 22 7.52 -1.19 1.62
CA THR A 22 6.56 -0.10 1.72
C THR A 22 5.64 -0.05 0.51
N GLY A 23 5.82 -0.94 -0.47
CA GLY A 23 5.03 -1.12 -1.68
C GLY A 23 5.18 -0.01 -2.74
N GLY A 24 5.99 1.02 -2.49
CA GLY A 24 6.41 2.01 -3.48
C GLY A 24 5.25 2.51 -4.36
N GLY A 25 5.45 2.50 -5.68
CA GLY A 25 4.44 2.94 -6.65
C GLY A 25 3.20 2.05 -6.77
N LEU A 26 3.22 0.83 -6.21
CA LEU A 26 2.04 -0.05 -6.24
C LEU A 26 0.92 0.45 -5.31
N TRP A 27 1.26 1.15 -4.22
CA TRP A 27 0.23 1.77 -3.38
C TRP A 27 -0.40 2.98 -4.02
N GLU A 28 0.36 3.76 -4.78
CA GLU A 28 -0.15 4.91 -5.53
C GLU A 28 -1.18 4.45 -6.57
N ASP A 29 -0.85 3.39 -7.32
CA ASP A 29 -1.77 2.76 -8.28
C ASP A 29 -3.00 2.14 -7.60
N LEU A 30 -2.82 1.49 -6.45
CA LEU A 30 -3.93 0.91 -5.69
C LEU A 30 -4.89 2.00 -5.19
N LEU A 31 -4.36 3.06 -4.59
CA LEU A 31 -5.16 4.19 -4.07
C LEU A 31 -5.88 4.92 -5.20
N TYR A 32 -5.22 5.11 -6.34
CA TYR A 32 -5.84 5.69 -7.53
C TYR A 32 -7.02 4.84 -8.02
N ASN A 33 -6.85 3.52 -8.10
CA ASN A 33 -7.91 2.62 -8.54
C ASN A 33 -9.09 2.55 -7.55
N ILE A 34 -8.84 2.55 -6.24
CA ILE A 34 -9.89 2.59 -5.21
C ILE A 34 -10.71 3.87 -5.35
N ASN A 35 -10.04 5.02 -5.49
CA ASN A 35 -10.70 6.32 -5.59
C ASN A 35 -11.56 6.39 -6.87
N ARG A 36 -11.04 5.94 -8.01
CA ARG A 36 -11.79 5.87 -9.26
C ARG A 36 -13.02 4.96 -9.16
N TYR A 37 -12.88 3.80 -8.52
CA TYR A 37 -14.00 2.87 -8.34
C TYR A 37 -15.09 3.45 -7.41
N ALA A 38 -14.68 4.09 -6.32
CA ALA A 38 -15.61 4.79 -5.41
C ALA A 38 -16.36 5.93 -6.13
N HIS A 39 -15.68 6.67 -7.01
CA HIS A 39 -16.29 7.71 -7.83
C HIS A 39 -17.31 7.14 -8.83
N TYR A 40 -16.98 6.02 -9.48
CA TYR A 40 -17.90 5.35 -10.40
C TYR A 40 -19.16 4.86 -9.69
N ILE A 41 -19.01 4.19 -8.53
CA ILE A 41 -20.16 3.72 -7.73
C ILE A 41 -21.04 4.90 -7.30
N THR A 42 -20.45 6.01 -6.86
CA THR A 42 -21.24 7.18 -6.44
C THR A 42 -21.98 7.82 -7.61
N GLN A 43 -21.41 7.83 -8.82
CA GLN A 43 -22.12 8.28 -10.01
C GLN A 43 -23.27 7.34 -10.39
N GLU A 44 -23.07 6.02 -10.36
CA GLU A 44 -24.12 5.04 -10.63
C GLU A 44 -25.26 5.10 -9.59
N LEU A 45 -24.94 5.35 -8.32
CA LEU A 45 -25.94 5.58 -7.26
C LEU A 45 -26.74 6.87 -7.43
N HIS A 46 -26.17 7.88 -8.10
CA HIS A 46 -26.84 9.15 -8.39
C HIS A 46 -27.68 9.12 -9.65
N HIS A 47 -27.70 8.00 -10.39
CA HIS A 47 -28.67 7.86 -11.46
C HIS A 47 -30.07 7.68 -10.86
N PRO A 48 -31.02 8.60 -11.13
CA PRO A 48 -32.38 8.42 -10.69
C PRO A 48 -32.91 7.12 -11.30
N ILE A 49 -33.42 6.23 -10.46
CA ILE A 49 -34.21 5.09 -10.92
C ILE A 49 -35.33 5.68 -11.78
N GLN A 50 -35.26 5.46 -13.09
CA GLN A 50 -36.34 5.83 -13.99
C GLN A 50 -37.49 4.86 -13.70
N LEU A 51 -38.45 5.36 -12.90
CA LEU A 51 -39.71 4.72 -12.55
C LEU A 51 -40.70 4.82 -13.71
#